data_AF-A0A261ACG7-F1
#
_entry.id   AF-A0A261ACG7-F1
#
_cell.length_a   1.000
_cell.length_b   1.000
_cell.length_c   1.000
_cell.angle_alpha   90.00
_cell.angle_beta   90.00
_cell.angle_gamma   90.00
#
_symmetry.space_group_name_H-M   'P 1'
#
loop_
_entity.id
_entity.type
_entity.pdbx_description
1 polymer ?
#
loop_
_entity_poly.entity_id
_entity_poly.type
_entity_poly.pdbx_seq_one_letter_code
_entity_poly.pdbx_strand_id
1 'polypeptide(L)'
;MEITLHQHELLTNIFEKNPDPDFNQQAVMGELVGLDICDVHCWFNRCHDLGPEALWAKLSLEMKKTEEQKKKEGEEAIKKLSQAEAKITSQAAEIQKLESWITNLTTSSHNQQSDPARLLNMDKELARLPSKLEEAELKKENERLKEQKKELEAMLQSRKKLEEQVENGRKENEKLSKIIADKNAEIQNLKKTSVKDQVNAQQVQAANLTANIQKSLSARQLIVEAEDKKKLKTILQLAQLQKENESLRNAEKEAEQKIKKLLRENEMLSYDLLSAGGKVAQLQAGILKSKEEEDAKIQKVEELMGLLEKEVEKLTRAQDQEQNRVVSDDKESEDEFDGESEELENESEDESEDESEHKSEDESEDEEEKRAGRF
;
A
#
# COMPACT_ATOMS: atom_id res chain seq x y z
N MET A 1 -30.88 -7.83 -32.41
CA MET A 1 -29.46 -8.22 -32.32
C MET A 1 -29.44 -9.72 -32.13
N GLU A 2 -29.05 -10.43 -33.17
CA GLU A 2 -28.89 -11.89 -33.14
C GLU A 2 -27.39 -12.19 -33.10
N ILE A 3 -26.87 -12.59 -31.94
CA ILE A 3 -25.48 -12.98 -31.77
C ILE A 3 -25.40 -14.42 -31.26
N THR A 4 -24.45 -15.18 -31.78
CA THR A 4 -24.18 -16.54 -31.31
C THR A 4 -23.44 -16.52 -29.97
N LEU A 5 -23.45 -17.65 -29.25
CA LEU A 5 -22.69 -17.79 -28.01
C LEU A 5 -21.19 -17.52 -28.24
N HIS A 6 -20.65 -18.03 -29.34
CA HIS A 6 -19.25 -17.83 -29.70
C HIS A 6 -18.92 -16.35 -29.92
N GLN A 7 -19.77 -15.61 -30.64
CA GLN A 7 -19.61 -14.17 -30.83
C GLN A 7 -19.71 -13.41 -29.50
N HIS A 8 -20.64 -13.80 -28.62
CA HIS A 8 -20.75 -13.23 -27.29
C HIS A 8 -19.47 -13.42 -26.47
N GLU A 9 -18.92 -14.63 -26.42
CA GLU A 9 -17.69 -14.93 -25.69
C GLU A 9 -16.49 -14.12 -26.23
N LEU A 10 -16.36 -14.00 -27.56
CA LEU A 10 -15.32 -13.18 -28.16
C LEU A 10 -15.46 -11.71 -27.78
N LEU A 11 -16.67 -11.15 -27.83
CA LEU A 11 -16.94 -9.75 -27.44
C LEU A 11 -16.71 -9.54 -25.94
N THR A 12 -17.09 -10.47 -25.07
CA THR A 12 -16.84 -10.41 -23.62
C THR A 12 -15.34 -10.38 -23.32
N ASN A 13 -14.54 -11.25 -23.95
CA ASN A 13 -13.09 -11.25 -23.81
C ASN A 13 -12.43 -9.92 -24.23
N ILE A 14 -13.04 -9.22 -25.20
CA ILE A 14 -12.55 -7.92 -25.67
C ILE A 14 -13.01 -6.81 -24.72
N PHE A 15 -14.25 -6.85 -24.24
CA PHE A 15 -14.83 -5.90 -23.27
C PHE A 15 -14.05 -5.89 -21.95
N GLU A 16 -13.63 -7.05 -21.45
CA GLU A 16 -12.80 -7.14 -20.23
C GLU A 16 -11.43 -6.45 -20.39
N LYS A 17 -10.90 -6.38 -21.61
CA LYS A 17 -9.60 -5.75 -21.91
C LYS A 17 -9.72 -4.26 -22.21
N ASN A 18 -10.79 -3.87 -22.90
CA ASN A 18 -11.09 -2.49 -23.21
C ASN A 18 -12.62 -2.29 -23.25
N PRO A 19 -13.23 -1.78 -22.17
CA PRO A 19 -14.67 -1.61 -22.11
C PRO A 19 -15.17 -0.46 -23.00
N ASP A 20 -14.32 0.52 -23.31
CA ASP A 20 -14.69 1.71 -24.10
C ASP A 20 -13.88 1.77 -25.42
N PRO A 21 -14.07 0.82 -26.36
CA PRO A 21 -13.35 0.86 -27.63
C PRO A 21 -13.78 2.04 -28.49
N ASP A 22 -12.82 2.68 -29.16
CA ASP A 22 -13.12 3.73 -30.13
C ASP A 22 -13.80 3.17 -31.39
N PHE A 23 -14.29 4.05 -32.26
CA PHE A 23 -15.03 3.66 -33.46
C PHE A 23 -14.22 2.75 -34.40
N ASN A 24 -12.91 2.98 -34.56
CA ASN A 24 -12.07 2.16 -35.43
C ASN A 24 -11.84 0.78 -34.82
N GLN A 25 -11.67 0.72 -33.50
CA GLN A 25 -11.57 -0.53 -32.76
C GLN A 25 -12.87 -1.34 -32.86
N GLN A 26 -14.03 -0.70 -32.74
CA GLN A 26 -15.33 -1.36 -32.93
C GLN A 26 -15.51 -1.90 -34.36
N ALA A 27 -15.02 -1.18 -35.38
CA ALA A 27 -15.04 -1.65 -36.77
C ALA A 27 -14.21 -2.94 -36.96
N VAL A 28 -12.98 -2.95 -36.44
CA VAL A 28 -12.10 -4.13 -36.49
C VAL A 28 -12.69 -5.30 -35.70
N MET A 29 -13.35 -5.04 -34.57
CA MET A 29 -14.08 -6.08 -33.82
C MET A 29 -15.21 -6.66 -34.64
N GLY A 30 -16.01 -5.82 -35.32
CA GLY A 30 -17.09 -6.24 -36.20
C GLY A 30 -16.60 -7.19 -37.30
N GLU A 31 -15.49 -6.85 -37.96
CA GLU A 31 -14.85 -7.74 -38.93
C GLU A 31 -14.39 -9.06 -38.30
N LEU A 32 -13.81 -9.02 -37.10
CA LEU A 32 -13.31 -10.19 -36.38
C LEU A 32 -14.43 -11.16 -35.96
N VAL A 33 -15.54 -10.65 -35.43
CA VAL A 33 -16.66 -11.48 -34.96
C VAL A 33 -17.73 -11.74 -36.03
N GLY A 34 -17.58 -11.13 -37.20
CA GLY A 34 -18.55 -11.20 -38.29
C GLY A 34 -19.88 -10.51 -37.97
N LEU A 35 -19.83 -9.36 -37.29
CA LEU A 35 -20.99 -8.54 -36.98
C LEU A 35 -20.86 -7.16 -37.63
N ASP A 36 -21.99 -6.54 -37.96
CA ASP A 36 -21.99 -5.14 -38.36
C ASP A 36 -21.53 -4.25 -37.20
N ILE A 37 -20.86 -3.15 -37.52
CA ILE A 37 -20.35 -2.20 -36.52
C ILE A 37 -21.47 -1.67 -35.61
N CYS A 38 -22.70 -1.51 -36.12
CA CYS A 38 -23.84 -1.08 -35.31
C CYS A 38 -24.24 -2.13 -34.29
N ASP A 39 -24.15 -3.43 -34.62
CA ASP A 39 -24.45 -4.51 -33.68
C ASP A 39 -23.40 -4.60 -32.58
N VAL A 40 -22.12 -4.45 -32.93
CA VAL A 40 -21.01 -4.36 -31.96
C VAL A 40 -21.21 -3.16 -31.03
N HIS A 41 -21.46 -1.98 -31.59
CA HIS A 41 -21.72 -0.77 -30.82
C HIS A 41 -22.92 -0.93 -29.87
N CYS A 42 -24.03 -1.46 -30.37
CA CYS A 42 -25.23 -1.71 -29.58
C CYS A 42 -24.98 -2.76 -28.48
N TRP A 43 -24.10 -3.73 -28.71
CA TRP A 43 -23.73 -4.73 -27.72
C TRP A 43 -22.93 -4.09 -26.58
N PHE A 44 -21.88 -3.31 -26.90
CA PHE A 44 -21.06 -2.61 -25.91
C PHE A 44 -21.90 -1.67 -25.03
N ASN A 45 -22.76 -0.84 -25.64
CA ASN A 45 -23.64 0.06 -24.89
C ASN A 45 -24.54 -0.70 -23.91
N ARG A 46 -25.10 -1.84 -24.32
CA ARG A 46 -25.95 -2.66 -23.44
C ARG A 46 -25.15 -3.41 -22.37
N CYS A 47 -23.90 -3.77 -22.66
CA CYS A 47 -22.99 -4.35 -21.68
C CYS A 47 -22.59 -3.34 -20.60
N HIS A 48 -22.45 -2.05 -20.91
CA HIS A 48 -22.25 -1.02 -19.88
C HIS A 48 -23.44 -0.93 -18.91
N ASP A 49 -24.66 -1.05 -19.41
CA ASP A 49 -25.86 -0.94 -18.57
C ASP A 49 -26.11 -2.18 -17.69
N LEU A 50 -25.87 -3.38 -18.23
CA LEU A 50 -26.34 -4.64 -17.63
C LEU A 50 -25.20 -5.59 -17.22
N GLY A 51 -24.01 -5.45 -17.79
CA GLY A 51 -22.95 -6.45 -17.77
C GLY A 51 -23.13 -7.54 -18.84
N PRO A 52 -22.03 -8.17 -19.31
CA PRO A 52 -22.06 -9.12 -20.42
C PRO A 52 -22.88 -10.39 -20.11
N GLU A 53 -22.81 -10.93 -18.89
CA GLU A 53 -23.54 -12.14 -18.50
C GLU A 53 -25.05 -11.88 -18.43
N ALA A 54 -25.46 -10.73 -17.88
CA ALA A 54 -26.87 -10.37 -17.78
C ALA A 54 -27.46 -10.05 -19.17
N LEU A 55 -26.67 -9.41 -20.03
CA LEU A 55 -27.06 -9.18 -21.42
C LEU A 55 -27.26 -10.51 -22.16
N TRP A 56 -26.34 -11.46 -22.01
CA TRP A 56 -26.46 -12.78 -22.63
C TRP A 56 -27.67 -13.57 -22.13
N ALA A 57 -27.91 -13.56 -20.81
CA ALA A 57 -29.09 -14.20 -20.24
C ALA A 57 -30.39 -13.64 -20.85
N LYS A 58 -30.44 -12.32 -21.08
CA LYS A 58 -31.59 -11.65 -21.72
C LYS A 58 -31.73 -12.03 -23.20
N LEU A 59 -30.65 -11.98 -23.97
CA LEU A 59 -30.65 -12.32 -25.40
C LEU A 59 -30.97 -13.80 -25.62
N SER A 60 -30.38 -14.69 -24.84
CA SER A 60 -30.63 -16.14 -24.88
C SER A 60 -32.11 -16.47 -24.59
N LEU A 61 -32.71 -15.79 -23.61
CA LEU A 61 -34.13 -15.94 -23.30
C LEU A 61 -35.02 -15.46 -24.45
N GLU A 62 -34.66 -14.35 -25.10
CA GLU A 62 -35.38 -13.81 -26.25
C GLU A 62 -35.29 -14.73 -27.46
N MET A 63 -34.09 -15.25 -27.79
CA MET A 63 -33.90 -16.25 -28.84
C MET A 63 -34.76 -17.50 -28.60
N LYS A 64 -34.74 -18.04 -27.38
CA LYS A 64 -35.55 -19.22 -27.02
C LYS A 64 -37.05 -18.97 -27.19
N LYS A 65 -37.54 -17.78 -26.83
CA LYS A 65 -38.95 -17.39 -27.05
C LYS A 65 -39.30 -17.34 -28.54
N THR A 66 -38.44 -16.75 -29.37
CA THR A 66 -38.68 -16.67 -30.81
C THR A 66 -38.64 -18.04 -31.49
N GLU A 67 -37.73 -18.93 -31.07
CA GLU A 67 -37.66 -20.31 -31.57
C GLU A 67 -38.91 -21.11 -31.18
N GLU A 68 -39.36 -20.99 -29.93
CA GLU A 68 -40.59 -21.63 -29.46
C GLU A 68 -41.83 -21.12 -30.23
N GLN A 69 -41.87 -19.82 -30.54
CA GLN A 69 -42.93 -19.25 -31.36
C GLN A 69 -42.91 -19.82 -32.79
N LYS A 70 -41.75 -19.84 -33.46
CA LYS A 70 -41.60 -20.44 -34.79
C LYS A 70 -42.02 -21.91 -34.80
N LYS A 71 -41.71 -22.66 -33.74
CA LYS A 71 -42.14 -24.05 -33.57
C LYS A 71 -43.67 -24.17 -33.46
N LYS A 72 -44.32 -23.32 -32.68
CA LYS A 72 -45.79 -23.28 -32.55
C LYS A 72 -46.47 -22.94 -33.87
N GLU A 73 -45.95 -21.96 -34.60
CA GLU A 73 -46.44 -21.58 -35.93
C GLU A 73 -46.27 -22.72 -36.94
N GLY A 74 -45.13 -23.43 -36.91
CA GLY A 74 -44.89 -24.62 -37.72
C GLY A 74 -45.85 -25.78 -37.41
N GLU A 75 -46.08 -26.08 -36.13
CA GLU A 75 -47.05 -27.11 -35.70
C GLU A 75 -48.48 -26.77 -36.13
N GLU A 76 -48.87 -25.49 -36.06
CA GLU A 76 -50.18 -25.03 -36.54
C GLU A 76 -50.30 -25.15 -38.07
N ALA A 77 -49.26 -24.80 -38.81
CA ALA A 77 -49.23 -24.96 -40.27
C ALA A 77 -49.36 -26.43 -40.69
N ILE A 78 -48.66 -27.35 -40.01
CA ILE A 78 -48.78 -28.79 -40.27
C ILE A 78 -50.19 -29.29 -39.98
N LYS A 79 -50.82 -28.87 -38.88
CA LYS A 79 -52.22 -29.22 -38.57
C LYS A 79 -53.19 -28.74 -39.66
N LYS A 80 -53.02 -27.52 -40.16
CA LYS A 80 -53.84 -26.97 -41.25
C LYS A 80 -53.65 -27.76 -42.56
N LEU A 81 -52.41 -28.16 -42.87
CA LEU A 81 -52.12 -29.00 -44.04
C LEU A 81 -52.77 -30.38 -43.92
N SER A 82 -52.64 -31.07 -42.77
CA SER A 82 -53.30 -32.36 -42.57
C SER A 82 -54.82 -32.26 -42.65
N GLN A 83 -55.41 -31.15 -42.16
CA GLN A 83 -56.84 -30.91 -42.30
C GLN A 83 -57.25 -30.68 -43.77
N ALA A 84 -56.46 -29.93 -44.54
CA ALA A 84 -56.71 -29.70 -45.96
C ALA A 84 -56.62 -31.01 -46.77
N GLU A 85 -55.62 -31.84 -46.48
CA GLU A 85 -55.44 -33.16 -47.10
C GLU A 85 -56.62 -34.10 -46.82
N ALA A 86 -57.12 -34.12 -45.58
CA ALA A 86 -58.33 -34.87 -45.22
C ALA A 86 -59.58 -34.38 -45.98
N LYS A 87 -59.71 -33.07 -46.24
CA LYS A 87 -60.81 -32.52 -47.05
C LYS A 87 -60.70 -32.92 -48.52
N ILE A 88 -59.49 -32.88 -49.09
CA ILE A 88 -59.25 -33.27 -50.50
C ILE A 88 -59.58 -34.74 -50.71
N THR A 89 -59.15 -35.62 -49.80
CA THR A 89 -59.45 -37.06 -49.88
C THR A 89 -60.95 -37.34 -49.75
N SER A 90 -61.67 -36.65 -48.86
CA SER A 90 -63.13 -36.74 -48.76
C SER A 90 -63.84 -36.30 -50.05
N GLN A 91 -63.41 -35.18 -50.64
CA GLN A 91 -64.00 -34.68 -51.90
C GLN A 91 -63.70 -35.62 -53.07
N ALA A 92 -62.50 -36.19 -53.15
CA ALA A 92 -62.15 -37.16 -54.18
C ALA A 92 -63.03 -38.42 -54.12
N ALA A 93 -63.34 -38.91 -52.91
CA ALA A 93 -64.26 -40.04 -52.74
C ALA A 93 -65.71 -39.71 -53.17
N GLU A 94 -66.17 -38.48 -52.91
CA GLU A 94 -67.50 -38.03 -53.35
C GLU A 94 -67.58 -37.92 -54.88
N ILE A 95 -66.54 -37.39 -55.53
CA ILE A 95 -66.44 -37.31 -57.00
C ILE A 95 -66.55 -38.71 -57.61
N GLN A 96 -65.79 -39.69 -57.09
CA GLN A 96 -65.87 -41.08 -57.57
C GLN A 96 -67.28 -41.69 -57.44
N LYS A 97 -67.99 -41.37 -56.34
CA LYS A 97 -69.37 -41.82 -56.13
C LYS A 97 -70.33 -41.21 -57.16
N LEU A 98 -70.17 -39.92 -57.46
CA LEU A 98 -70.97 -39.22 -58.47
C LEU A 98 -70.70 -39.76 -59.89
N GLU A 99 -69.44 -40.02 -60.24
CA GLU A 99 -69.06 -40.64 -61.52
C GLU A 99 -69.71 -42.02 -61.72
N SER A 100 -69.71 -42.85 -60.66
CA SER A 100 -70.41 -44.14 -60.67
C SER A 100 -71.92 -43.97 -60.88
N TRP A 101 -72.53 -42.98 -60.24
CA TRP A 101 -73.97 -42.71 -60.38
C TRP A 101 -74.34 -42.25 -61.79
N ILE A 102 -73.56 -41.34 -62.38
CA ILE A 102 -73.74 -40.86 -63.77
C ILE A 102 -73.62 -42.03 -64.75
N THR A 103 -72.64 -42.91 -64.55
CA THR A 103 -72.42 -44.10 -65.41
C THR A 103 -73.63 -45.04 -65.35
N ASN A 104 -74.15 -45.30 -64.16
CA ASN A 104 -75.34 -46.15 -63.97
C ASN A 104 -76.59 -45.55 -64.61
N LEU A 105 -76.81 -44.24 -64.44
CA LEU A 105 -77.96 -43.53 -65.00
C LEU A 105 -77.92 -43.55 -66.53
N THR A 106 -76.75 -43.30 -67.12
CA THR A 106 -76.53 -43.31 -68.57
C THR A 106 -76.78 -44.70 -69.16
N THR A 107 -76.27 -45.74 -68.49
CA THR A 107 -76.48 -47.14 -68.89
C THR A 107 -77.96 -47.55 -68.81
N SER A 108 -78.66 -47.12 -67.77
CA SER A 108 -80.08 -47.41 -67.58
C SER A 108 -80.96 -46.68 -68.61
N SER A 109 -80.68 -45.39 -68.87
CA SER A 109 -81.42 -44.58 -69.84
C SER A 109 -81.26 -45.11 -71.28
N HIS A 110 -80.10 -45.66 -71.64
CA HIS A 110 -79.87 -46.24 -72.97
C HIS A 110 -80.72 -47.51 -73.20
N ASN A 111 -81.10 -48.21 -72.13
CA ASN A 111 -81.84 -49.46 -72.20
C ASN A 111 -83.37 -49.32 -72.09
N GLN A 112 -83.92 -48.10 -71.93
CA GLN A 112 -85.33 -47.86 -71.63
C GLN A 112 -86.18 -47.25 -72.75
N GLN A 113 -85.72 -47.23 -74.01
CA GLN A 113 -86.49 -46.65 -75.12
C GLN A 113 -87.65 -47.51 -75.68
N SER A 114 -88.06 -48.59 -75.03
CA SER A 114 -89.16 -49.44 -75.52
C SER A 114 -90.07 -49.98 -74.42
N ASP A 115 -91.36 -49.62 -74.53
CA ASP A 115 -92.57 -50.18 -73.90
C ASP A 115 -93.28 -49.38 -72.77
N PRO A 116 -94.34 -48.61 -73.11
CA PRO A 116 -95.27 -48.02 -72.14
C PRO A 116 -95.99 -49.04 -71.24
N ALA A 117 -96.12 -50.29 -71.67
CA ALA A 117 -96.77 -51.35 -70.89
C ALA A 117 -95.90 -51.85 -69.71
N ARG A 118 -94.57 -51.72 -69.80
CA ARG A 118 -93.66 -52.00 -68.67
C ARG A 118 -93.76 -50.92 -67.59
N LEU A 119 -94.05 -49.67 -67.98
CA LEU A 119 -94.21 -48.54 -67.08
C LEU A 119 -95.35 -48.74 -66.06
N LEU A 120 -96.50 -49.26 -66.51
CA LEU A 120 -97.66 -49.51 -65.65
C LEU A 120 -97.48 -50.70 -64.68
N ASN A 121 -96.61 -51.67 -65.02
CA ASN A 121 -96.26 -52.76 -64.12
C ASN A 121 -95.17 -52.33 -63.12
N MET A 122 -94.25 -51.47 -63.55
CA MET A 122 -93.31 -50.79 -62.65
C MET A 122 -94.04 -49.91 -61.64
N ASP A 123 -95.12 -49.22 -62.00
CA ASP A 123 -95.92 -48.40 -61.06
C ASP A 123 -96.58 -49.23 -59.95
N LYS A 124 -97.07 -50.45 -60.25
CA LYS A 124 -97.64 -51.35 -59.24
C LYS A 124 -96.58 -51.98 -58.33
N GLU A 125 -95.41 -52.31 -58.86
CA GLU A 125 -94.25 -52.73 -58.07
C GLU A 125 -93.74 -51.57 -57.20
N LEU A 126 -93.66 -50.35 -57.75
CA LEU A 126 -93.30 -49.11 -57.05
C LEU A 126 -94.27 -48.73 -55.94
N ALA A 127 -95.54 -49.15 -55.99
CA ALA A 127 -96.47 -48.96 -54.88
C ALA A 127 -96.27 -49.97 -53.72
N ARG A 128 -95.62 -51.11 -53.99
CA ARG A 128 -95.36 -52.19 -53.01
C ARG A 128 -93.95 -52.13 -52.41
N LEU A 129 -93.01 -51.53 -53.13
CA LEU A 129 -91.63 -51.28 -52.69
C LEU A 129 -91.50 -50.37 -51.44
N PRO A 130 -92.33 -49.33 -51.20
CA PRO A 130 -92.16 -48.41 -50.09
C PRO A 130 -92.31 -49.10 -48.74
N SER A 131 -93.32 -49.96 -48.59
CA SER A 131 -93.56 -50.68 -47.33
C SER A 131 -92.46 -51.70 -47.00
N LYS A 132 -91.92 -52.41 -48.01
CA LYS A 132 -90.79 -53.34 -47.82
C LYS A 132 -89.47 -52.61 -47.58
N LEU A 133 -89.29 -51.46 -48.21
CA LEU A 133 -88.12 -50.60 -48.00
C LEU A 133 -88.13 -50.00 -46.59
N GLU A 134 -89.27 -49.50 -46.14
CA GLU A 134 -89.47 -48.96 -44.79
C GLU A 134 -89.21 -50.02 -43.70
N GLU A 135 -89.70 -51.25 -43.86
CA GLU A 135 -89.43 -52.34 -42.90
C GLU A 135 -87.94 -52.72 -42.85
N ALA A 136 -87.26 -52.76 -44.00
CA ALA A 136 -85.83 -53.05 -44.07
C ALA A 136 -84.97 -51.90 -43.50
N GLU A 137 -85.38 -50.65 -43.71
CA GLU A 137 -84.75 -49.46 -43.12
C GLU A 137 -84.93 -49.46 -41.60
N LEU A 138 -86.14 -49.71 -41.09
CA LEU A 138 -86.41 -49.82 -39.65
C LEU A 138 -85.59 -50.94 -38.98
N LYS A 139 -85.38 -52.07 -39.68
CA LYS A 139 -84.53 -53.15 -39.16
C LYS A 139 -83.06 -52.73 -39.09
N LYS A 140 -82.54 -52.04 -40.12
CA LYS A 140 -81.17 -51.51 -40.12
C LYS A 140 -80.98 -50.42 -39.06
N GLU A 141 -81.95 -49.53 -38.92
CA GLU A 141 -82.01 -48.48 -37.90
C GLU A 141 -81.95 -49.09 -36.49
N ASN A 142 -82.73 -50.14 -36.23
CA ASN A 142 -82.72 -50.83 -34.94
C ASN A 142 -81.38 -51.50 -34.61
N GLU A 143 -80.70 -52.12 -35.58
CA GLU A 143 -79.36 -52.68 -35.35
C GLU A 143 -78.32 -51.57 -35.12
N ARG A 144 -78.39 -50.46 -35.85
CA ARG A 144 -77.55 -49.27 -35.62
C ARG A 144 -77.75 -48.72 -34.21
N LEU A 145 -79.00 -48.62 -33.75
CA LEU A 145 -79.32 -48.15 -32.39
C LEU A 145 -78.79 -49.10 -31.30
N LYS A 146 -78.80 -50.42 -31.54
CA LYS A 146 -78.19 -51.39 -30.62
C LYS A 146 -76.67 -51.22 -30.53
N GLU A 147 -76.01 -50.96 -31.65
CA GLU A 147 -74.55 -50.73 -31.68
C GLU A 147 -74.18 -49.41 -30.97
N GLN A 148 -74.89 -48.32 -31.27
CA GLN A 148 -74.73 -47.04 -30.58
C GLN A 148 -74.96 -47.16 -29.07
N LYS A 149 -75.94 -47.97 -28.64
CA LYS A 149 -76.18 -48.23 -27.21
C LYS A 149 -75.00 -48.94 -26.55
N LYS A 150 -74.40 -49.94 -27.20
CA LYS A 150 -73.21 -50.64 -26.69
C LYS A 150 -72.00 -49.72 -26.61
N GLU A 151 -71.80 -48.88 -27.62
CA GLU A 151 -70.73 -47.88 -27.64
C GLU A 151 -70.89 -46.87 -26.49
N LEU A 152 -72.11 -46.38 -26.27
CA LEU A 152 -72.41 -45.45 -25.17
C LEU A 152 -72.17 -46.09 -23.80
N GLU A 153 -72.52 -47.36 -23.62
CA GLU A 153 -72.25 -48.10 -22.38
C GLU A 153 -70.74 -48.28 -22.14
N ALA A 154 -69.96 -48.58 -23.18
CA ALA A 154 -68.51 -48.65 -23.11
C ALA A 154 -67.88 -47.29 -22.77
N MET A 155 -68.37 -46.20 -23.38
CA MET A 155 -67.93 -44.83 -23.06
C MET A 155 -68.22 -44.45 -21.61
N LEU A 156 -69.39 -44.82 -21.08
CA LEU A 156 -69.75 -44.56 -19.67
C LEU A 156 -68.84 -45.33 -18.70
N GLN A 157 -68.48 -46.58 -19.01
CA GLN A 157 -67.53 -47.33 -18.19
C GLN A 157 -66.11 -46.74 -18.25
N SER A 158 -65.65 -46.33 -19.44
CA SER A 158 -64.36 -45.65 -19.61
C SER A 158 -64.31 -44.32 -18.84
N ARG A 159 -65.39 -43.52 -18.90
CA ARG A 159 -65.53 -42.27 -18.16
C ARG A 159 -65.41 -42.47 -16.65
N LYS A 160 -66.05 -43.50 -16.08
CA LYS A 160 -65.94 -43.82 -14.65
C LYS A 160 -64.50 -44.14 -14.22
N LYS A 161 -63.76 -44.88 -15.04
CA LYS A 161 -62.33 -45.18 -14.77
C LYS A 161 -61.46 -43.92 -14.80
N LEU A 162 -61.72 -43.02 -15.75
CA LEU A 162 -61.01 -41.73 -15.83
C LEU A 162 -61.31 -40.85 -14.62
N GLU A 163 -62.56 -40.81 -14.17
CA GLU A 163 -62.97 -40.03 -12.99
C GLU A 163 -62.27 -40.51 -11.71
N GLU A 164 -62.15 -41.83 -11.53
CA GLU A 164 -61.38 -42.42 -10.41
C GLU A 164 -59.88 -42.06 -10.48
N GLN A 165 -59.27 -42.09 -11.67
CA GLN A 165 -57.87 -41.69 -11.86
C GLN A 165 -57.65 -40.21 -11.53
N VAL A 166 -58.58 -39.33 -11.95
CA VAL A 166 -58.52 -37.90 -11.65
C VAL A 166 -58.64 -37.65 -10.14
N GLU A 167 -59.54 -38.35 -9.45
CA GLU A 167 -59.70 -38.21 -8.00
C GLU A 167 -58.47 -38.73 -7.23
N ASN A 168 -57.87 -39.83 -7.66
CA ASN A 168 -56.62 -40.33 -7.09
C ASN A 168 -55.47 -39.35 -7.30
N GLY A 169 -55.33 -38.81 -8.52
CA GLY A 169 -54.34 -37.79 -8.84
C GLY A 169 -54.53 -36.50 -8.01
N ARG A 170 -55.78 -36.11 -7.75
CA ARG A 170 -56.10 -34.97 -6.87
C ARG A 170 -55.63 -35.20 -5.44
N LYS A 171 -55.88 -36.38 -4.88
CA LYS A 171 -55.44 -36.76 -3.52
C LYS A 171 -53.91 -36.82 -3.39
N GLU A 172 -53.22 -37.36 -4.39
CA GLU A 172 -51.76 -37.38 -4.42
C GLU A 172 -51.18 -35.97 -4.50
N ASN A 173 -51.76 -35.11 -5.34
CA ASN A 173 -51.33 -33.71 -5.45
C ASN A 173 -51.54 -32.94 -4.15
N GLU A 174 -52.64 -33.18 -3.42
CA GLU A 174 -52.86 -32.59 -2.09
C GLU A 174 -51.80 -33.03 -1.08
N LYS A 175 -51.41 -34.31 -1.08
CA LYS A 175 -50.32 -34.82 -0.23
C LYS A 175 -48.99 -34.18 -0.56
N LEU A 176 -48.64 -34.08 -1.85
CA LEU A 176 -47.41 -33.43 -2.30
C LEU A 176 -47.39 -31.95 -1.91
N SER A 177 -48.51 -31.25 -2.06
CA SER A 177 -48.63 -29.85 -1.65
C SER A 177 -48.38 -29.66 -0.15
N LYS A 178 -48.87 -30.58 0.71
CA LYS A 178 -48.60 -30.54 2.16
C LYS A 178 -47.12 -30.77 2.47
N ILE A 179 -46.49 -31.77 1.84
CA ILE A 179 -45.05 -32.06 2.01
C ILE A 179 -44.19 -30.85 1.59
N ILE A 180 -44.52 -30.20 0.48
CA ILE A 180 -43.80 -29.00 0.01
C ILE A 180 -43.94 -27.86 1.02
N ALA A 181 -45.13 -27.64 1.58
CA ALA A 181 -45.36 -26.62 2.60
C ALA A 181 -44.52 -26.90 3.87
N ASP A 182 -44.52 -28.13 4.36
CA ASP A 182 -43.75 -28.54 5.54
C ASP A 182 -42.24 -28.38 5.31
N LYS A 183 -41.73 -28.83 4.15
CA LYS A 183 -40.32 -28.69 3.78
C LYS A 183 -39.90 -27.22 3.62
N ASN A 184 -40.76 -26.38 3.08
CA ASN A 184 -40.49 -24.94 3.01
C ASN A 184 -40.42 -24.30 4.40
N ALA A 185 -41.27 -24.70 5.34
CA ALA A 185 -41.19 -24.23 6.72
C ALA A 185 -39.89 -24.69 7.42
N GLU A 186 -39.48 -25.94 7.20
CA GLU A 186 -38.21 -26.48 7.71
C GLU A 186 -37.00 -25.70 7.17
N ILE A 187 -36.95 -25.44 5.86
CA ILE A 187 -35.89 -24.64 5.21
C ILE A 187 -35.83 -23.23 5.79
N GLN A 188 -36.98 -22.57 6.01
CA GLN A 188 -37.02 -21.24 6.61
C GLN A 188 -36.49 -21.24 8.05
N ASN A 189 -36.83 -22.25 8.84
CA ASN A 189 -36.31 -22.40 10.21
C ASN A 189 -34.79 -22.63 10.21
N LEU A 190 -34.27 -23.52 9.36
CA LEU A 190 -32.83 -23.77 9.22
C LEU A 190 -32.08 -22.51 8.77
N LYS A 191 -32.63 -21.74 7.83
CA LYS A 191 -32.05 -20.46 7.41
C LYS A 191 -31.99 -19.46 8.57
N LYS A 192 -33.06 -19.37 9.37
CA LYS A 192 -33.13 -18.47 10.53
C LYS A 192 -32.13 -18.85 11.61
N THR A 193 -31.99 -20.13 11.93
CA THR A 193 -31.01 -20.61 12.92
C THR A 193 -29.58 -20.42 12.41
N SER A 194 -29.31 -20.78 11.15
CA SER A 194 -27.98 -20.62 10.54
C SER A 194 -27.52 -19.15 10.51
N VAL A 195 -28.40 -18.21 10.11
CA VAL A 195 -28.09 -16.78 10.15
C VAL A 195 -27.83 -16.30 11.58
N LYS A 196 -28.63 -16.75 12.55
CA LYS A 196 -28.42 -16.41 13.97
C LYS A 196 -27.06 -16.89 14.48
N ASP A 197 -26.67 -18.11 14.14
CA ASP A 197 -25.39 -18.68 14.57
C ASP A 197 -24.21 -17.97 13.92
N GLN A 198 -24.32 -17.61 12.63
CA GLN A 198 -23.30 -16.79 11.94
C GLN A 198 -23.16 -15.40 12.57
N VAL A 199 -24.27 -14.72 12.86
CA VAL A 199 -24.25 -13.41 13.52
C VAL A 199 -23.63 -13.50 14.91
N ASN A 200 -23.96 -14.53 15.69
CA ASN A 200 -23.35 -14.75 17.01
C ASN A 200 -21.84 -15.01 16.90
N ALA A 201 -21.40 -15.82 15.95
CA ALA A 201 -19.98 -16.08 15.72
C ALA A 201 -19.22 -14.82 15.32
N GLN A 202 -19.79 -14.00 14.41
CA GLN A 202 -19.24 -12.71 14.01
C GLN A 202 -19.19 -11.73 15.19
N GLN A 203 -20.21 -11.72 16.06
CA GLN A 203 -20.24 -10.88 17.25
C GLN A 203 -19.14 -11.24 18.25
N VAL A 204 -18.90 -12.54 18.49
CA VAL A 204 -17.80 -13.02 19.34
C VAL A 204 -16.43 -12.64 18.74
N GLN A 205 -16.27 -12.80 17.43
CA GLN A 205 -15.04 -12.42 16.74
C GLN A 205 -14.78 -10.90 16.85
N ALA A 206 -15.80 -10.07 16.66
CA ALA A 206 -15.71 -8.61 16.79
C ALA A 206 -15.36 -8.19 18.22
N ALA A 207 -15.95 -8.84 19.24
CA ALA A 207 -15.62 -8.58 20.64
C ALA A 207 -14.15 -8.91 20.95
N ASN A 208 -13.65 -10.06 20.46
CA ASN A 208 -12.26 -10.46 20.64
C ASN A 208 -11.27 -9.50 19.96
N LEU A 209 -11.57 -9.06 18.73
CA LEU A 209 -10.77 -8.07 18.02
C LEU A 209 -10.75 -6.72 18.77
N THR A 210 -11.90 -6.29 19.28
CA THR A 210 -12.01 -5.06 20.07
C THR A 210 -11.17 -5.13 21.35
N ALA A 211 -11.21 -6.26 22.07
CA ALA A 211 -10.40 -6.48 23.26
C ALA A 211 -8.89 -6.45 22.95
N ASN A 212 -8.46 -7.06 21.84
CA ASN A 212 -7.07 -7.04 21.40
C ASN A 212 -6.58 -5.64 21.01
N ILE A 213 -7.42 -4.87 20.31
CA ILE A 213 -7.13 -3.46 19.97
C ILE A 213 -6.98 -2.65 21.26
N GLN A 214 -7.90 -2.79 22.22
CA GLN A 214 -7.83 -2.08 23.49
C GLN A 214 -6.54 -2.41 24.26
N LYS A 215 -6.18 -3.70 24.33
CA LYS A 215 -4.94 -4.15 24.97
C LYS A 215 -3.69 -3.56 24.30
N SER A 216 -3.68 -3.50 22.96
CA SER A 216 -2.57 -2.91 22.20
C SER A 216 -2.46 -1.39 22.43
N LEU A 217 -3.59 -0.69 22.47
CA LEU A 217 -3.63 0.75 22.78
C LEU A 217 -3.12 1.04 24.20
N SER A 218 -3.56 0.28 25.21
CA SER A 218 -3.03 0.39 26.57
C SER A 218 -1.52 0.14 26.63
N ALA A 219 -1.01 -0.84 25.90
CA ALA A 219 0.43 -1.11 25.86
C ALA A 219 1.22 0.05 25.20
N ARG A 220 0.70 0.62 24.10
CA ARG A 220 1.32 1.78 23.44
C ARG A 220 1.32 3.01 24.34
N GLN A 221 0.24 3.24 25.07
CA GLN A 221 0.14 4.35 26.03
C GLN A 221 1.24 4.26 27.09
N LEU A 222 1.48 3.07 27.66
CA LEU A 222 2.54 2.85 28.64
C LEU A 222 3.95 3.08 28.07
N ILE A 223 4.18 2.74 26.80
CA ILE A 223 5.47 3.00 26.12
C ILE A 223 5.70 4.50 25.98
N VAL A 224 4.70 5.26 25.53
CA VAL A 224 4.79 6.73 25.39
C VAL A 224 5.07 7.38 26.74
N GLU A 225 4.35 6.98 27.80
CA GLU A 225 4.57 7.49 29.16
C GLU A 225 5.99 7.19 29.68
N ALA A 226 6.53 6.01 29.36
CA ALA A 226 7.90 5.64 29.73
C ALA A 226 8.95 6.47 28.97
N GLU A 227 8.74 6.73 27.68
CA GLU A 227 9.61 7.60 26.87
C GLU A 227 9.60 9.05 27.36
N ASP A 228 8.42 9.60 27.67
CA ASP A 228 8.29 10.95 28.20
C ASP A 228 8.94 11.08 29.57
N LYS A 229 8.83 10.06 30.43
CA LYS A 229 9.55 10.01 31.70
C LYS A 229 11.07 9.98 31.51
N LYS A 230 11.56 9.26 30.50
CA LYS A 230 13.00 9.22 30.15
C LYS A 230 13.48 10.58 29.65
N LYS A 231 12.74 11.22 28.74
CA LYS A 231 13.03 12.58 28.24
C LYS A 231 13.05 13.60 29.38
N LEU A 232 12.07 13.56 30.28
CA LEU A 232 12.01 14.45 31.44
C LEU A 232 13.24 14.28 32.35
N LYS A 233 13.67 13.03 32.58
CA LYS A 233 14.90 12.75 33.36
C LYS A 233 16.13 13.35 32.69
N THR A 234 16.27 13.22 31.37
CA THR A 234 17.38 13.81 30.61
C THR A 234 17.36 15.34 30.65
N ILE A 235 16.18 15.97 30.50
CA ILE A 235 16.02 17.42 30.62
C ILE A 235 16.45 17.90 32.00
N LEU A 236 16.08 17.19 33.07
CA LEU A 236 16.49 17.52 34.44
C LEU A 236 18.01 17.40 34.64
N GLN A 237 18.64 16.36 34.07
CA GLN A 237 20.10 16.21 34.11
C GLN A 237 20.82 17.34 33.37
N LEU A 238 20.33 17.72 32.18
CA LEU A 238 20.87 18.85 31.42
C LEU A 238 20.74 20.17 32.18
N ALA A 239 19.60 20.43 32.81
CA ALA A 239 19.39 21.62 33.62
C ALA A 239 20.36 21.69 34.82
N GLN A 240 20.67 20.55 35.43
CA GLN A 240 21.65 20.48 36.52
C GLN A 240 23.08 20.80 36.01
N LEU A 241 23.50 20.19 34.90
CA LEU A 241 24.81 20.47 34.29
C LEU A 241 24.94 21.94 33.86
N GLN A 242 23.87 22.55 33.35
CA GLN A 242 23.86 23.98 33.03
C GLN A 242 24.10 24.85 34.26
N LYS A 243 23.47 24.52 35.40
CA LYS A 243 23.69 25.22 36.67
C LYS A 243 25.13 25.06 37.19
N GLU A 244 25.70 23.86 37.08
CA GLU A 244 27.09 23.59 37.45
C GLU A 244 28.07 24.39 36.56
N ASN A 245 27.85 24.40 35.24
CA ASN A 245 28.64 25.20 34.30
C ASN A 245 28.56 26.71 34.58
N GLU A 246 27.38 27.22 34.94
CA GLU A 246 27.23 28.62 35.32
C GLU A 246 28.00 28.95 36.62
N SER A 247 27.98 28.05 37.60
CA SER A 247 28.78 28.16 38.81
C SER A 247 30.28 28.17 38.51
N LEU A 248 30.75 27.31 37.59
CA LEU A 248 32.15 27.25 37.18
C LEU A 248 32.59 28.53 36.48
N ARG A 249 31.78 29.07 35.56
CA ARG A 249 32.06 30.37 34.91
C ARG A 249 32.15 31.52 35.92
N ASN A 250 31.34 31.49 36.97
CA ASN A 250 31.42 32.51 38.03
C ASN A 250 32.70 32.36 38.87
N ALA A 251 33.10 31.14 39.20
CA ALA A 251 34.36 30.87 39.90
C ALA A 251 35.59 31.23 39.05
N GLU A 252 35.54 30.96 37.75
CA GLU A 252 36.57 31.37 36.78
C GLU A 252 36.73 32.90 36.74
N LYS A 253 35.63 33.64 36.64
CA LYS A 253 35.65 35.12 36.72
C LYS A 253 36.24 35.65 38.03
N GLU A 254 35.91 35.01 39.16
CA GLU A 254 36.47 35.38 40.46
C GLU A 254 37.99 35.12 40.51
N ALA A 255 38.43 33.97 40.00
CA ALA A 255 39.84 33.61 39.90
C ALA A 255 40.60 34.60 38.99
N GLU A 256 40.05 34.95 37.82
CA GLU A 256 40.63 35.96 36.92
C GLU A 256 40.78 37.33 37.61
N GLN A 257 39.76 37.76 38.37
CA GLN A 257 39.83 39.02 39.13
C GLN A 257 40.93 38.97 40.19
N LYS A 258 41.08 37.83 40.87
CA LYS A 258 42.11 37.62 41.89
C LYS A 258 43.52 37.64 41.27
N ILE A 259 43.71 36.98 40.11
CA ILE A 259 44.96 37.02 39.35
C ILE A 259 45.29 38.46 38.93
N LYS A 260 44.32 39.19 38.37
CA LYS A 260 44.50 40.62 38.00
C LYS A 260 44.91 41.49 39.20
N LYS A 261 44.35 41.22 40.38
CA LYS A 261 44.72 41.93 41.62
C LYS A 261 46.17 41.63 42.03
N LEU A 262 46.55 40.35 42.06
CA LEU A 262 47.91 39.92 42.40
C LEU A 262 48.96 40.46 41.42
N LEU A 263 48.64 40.51 40.13
CA LEU A 263 49.53 41.12 39.13
C LEU A 263 49.79 42.61 39.43
N ARG A 264 48.75 43.39 39.76
CA ARG A 264 48.94 44.80 40.17
C ARG A 264 49.73 44.94 41.47
N GLU A 265 49.48 44.07 42.45
CA GLU A 265 50.25 44.04 43.70
C GLU A 265 51.74 43.74 43.42
N ASN A 266 52.03 42.83 42.48
CA ASN A 266 53.38 42.49 42.07
C ASN A 266 54.06 43.64 41.29
N GLU A 267 53.33 44.32 40.39
CA GLU A 267 53.82 45.53 39.70
C GLU A 267 54.21 46.62 40.71
N MET A 268 53.39 46.85 41.74
CA MET A 268 53.68 47.81 42.81
C MET A 268 54.93 47.41 43.60
N LEU A 269 55.06 46.13 43.98
CA LEU A 269 56.25 45.62 44.68
C LEU A 269 57.52 45.74 43.83
N SER A 270 57.42 45.49 42.53
CA SER A 270 58.54 45.66 41.59
C SER A 270 59.00 47.12 41.53
N TYR A 271 58.06 48.07 41.50
CA TYR A 271 58.37 49.50 41.56
C TYR A 271 59.05 49.90 42.88
N ASP A 272 58.56 49.39 44.01
CA ASP A 272 59.16 49.63 45.32
C ASP A 272 60.58 49.05 45.42
N LEU A 273 60.81 47.86 44.85
CA LEU A 273 62.13 47.23 44.73
C LEU A 273 63.10 48.05 43.88
N LEU A 274 62.67 48.54 42.72
CA LEU A 274 63.45 49.43 41.86
C LEU A 274 63.81 50.74 42.58
N SER A 275 62.85 51.33 43.28
CA SER A 275 63.06 52.53 44.10
C SER A 275 64.06 52.30 45.24
N ALA A 276 63.94 51.18 45.94
CA ALA A 276 64.89 50.77 46.98
C ALA A 276 66.29 50.51 46.40
N GLY A 277 66.37 49.84 45.25
CA GLY A 277 67.62 49.63 44.51
C GLY A 277 68.30 50.95 44.16
N GLY A 278 67.55 51.96 43.72
CA GLY A 278 68.07 53.32 43.50
C GLY A 278 68.64 53.96 44.77
N LYS A 279 67.99 53.80 45.93
CA LYS A 279 68.52 54.28 47.21
C LYS A 279 69.79 53.54 47.65
N VAL A 280 69.84 52.22 47.44
CA VAL A 280 71.04 51.42 47.73
C VAL A 280 72.20 51.86 46.85
N ALA A 281 71.96 52.08 45.56
CA ALA A 281 72.98 52.59 44.63
C ALA A 281 73.49 53.99 45.07
N GLN A 282 72.59 54.88 45.51
CA GLN A 282 73.00 56.17 46.08
C GLN A 282 73.85 56.03 47.34
N LEU A 283 73.49 55.13 48.26
CA LEU A 283 74.26 54.85 49.46
C LEU A 283 75.63 54.26 49.13
N GLN A 284 75.70 53.30 48.21
CA GLN A 284 76.96 52.72 47.72
C GLN A 284 77.85 53.80 47.10
N ALA A 285 77.31 54.68 46.26
CA ALA A 285 78.04 55.81 45.71
C ALA A 285 78.54 56.77 46.81
N GLY A 286 77.72 57.01 47.84
CA GLY A 286 78.12 57.79 49.01
C GLY A 286 79.27 57.16 49.79
N ILE A 287 79.23 55.84 50.01
CA ILE A 287 80.31 55.08 50.68
C ILE A 287 81.58 55.12 49.83
N LEU A 288 81.50 54.89 48.52
CA LEU A 288 82.65 54.93 47.60
C LEU A 288 83.32 56.29 47.64
N LYS A 289 82.54 57.37 47.59
CA LYS A 289 83.05 58.74 47.67
C LYS A 289 83.68 59.04 49.02
N SER A 290 83.10 58.56 50.12
CA SER A 290 83.70 58.66 51.44
C SER A 290 85.01 57.88 51.54
N LYS A 291 85.09 56.72 50.89
CA LYS A 291 86.30 55.90 50.82
C LYS A 291 87.38 56.59 50.00
N GLU A 292 87.07 57.15 48.83
CA GLU A 292 87.99 57.97 48.05
C GLU A 292 88.51 59.16 48.86
N GLU A 293 87.67 59.78 49.70
CA GLU A 293 88.07 60.87 50.58
C GLU A 293 88.96 60.40 51.74
N GLU A 294 88.72 59.21 52.29
CA GLU A 294 89.63 58.57 53.25
C GLU A 294 90.95 58.16 52.60
N ASP A 295 90.92 57.54 51.43
CA ASP A 295 92.11 57.15 50.67
C ASP A 295 92.95 58.40 50.31
N ALA A 296 92.31 59.51 49.94
CA ALA A 296 93.00 60.79 49.73
C ALA A 296 93.62 61.36 51.03
N LYS A 297 92.96 61.17 52.19
CA LYS A 297 93.53 61.52 53.50
C LYS A 297 94.71 60.61 53.85
N ILE A 298 94.61 59.31 53.59
CA ILE A 298 95.69 58.34 53.77
C ILE A 298 96.87 58.71 52.88
N GLN A 299 96.65 58.95 51.59
CA GLN A 299 97.69 59.40 50.65
C GLN A 299 98.36 60.69 51.10
N LYS A 300 97.59 61.63 51.67
CA LYS A 300 98.13 62.85 52.25
C LYS A 300 98.95 62.61 53.52
N VAL A 301 98.54 61.64 54.35
CA VAL A 301 99.34 61.17 55.49
C VAL A 301 100.62 60.51 55.01
N GLU A 302 100.57 59.67 53.97
CA GLU A 302 101.74 59.05 53.34
C GLU A 302 102.68 60.10 52.73
N GLU A 303 102.18 61.14 52.05
CA GLU A 303 102.99 62.25 51.57
C GLU A 303 103.68 63.00 52.72
N LEU A 304 102.94 63.29 53.80
CA LEU A 304 103.50 63.91 55.01
C LEU A 304 104.52 62.99 55.69
N MET A 305 104.27 61.68 55.70
CA MET A 305 105.19 60.68 56.23
C MET A 305 106.44 60.57 55.37
N GLY A 306 106.33 60.61 54.04
CA GLY A 306 107.46 60.64 53.12
C GLY A 306 108.25 61.95 53.19
N LEU A 307 107.59 63.08 53.48
CA LEU A 307 108.26 64.34 53.83
C LEU A 307 109.00 64.21 55.16
N LEU A 308 108.36 63.63 56.17
CA LEU A 308 108.97 63.36 57.46
C LEU A 308 110.14 62.38 57.33
N GLU A 309 110.03 61.34 56.52
CA GLU A 309 111.11 60.41 56.19
C GLU A 309 112.23 61.12 55.46
N LYS A 310 111.94 62.01 54.50
CA LYS A 310 112.97 62.87 53.88
C LYS A 310 113.62 63.82 54.88
N GLU A 311 112.91 64.25 55.90
CA GLU A 311 113.40 65.17 56.93
C GLU A 311 114.19 64.41 58.00
N VAL A 312 113.76 63.21 58.35
CA VAL A 312 114.51 62.21 59.11
C VAL A 312 115.73 61.83 58.32
N GLU A 313 115.67 61.54 57.02
CA GLU A 313 116.80 61.21 56.17
C GLU A 313 117.70 62.43 55.92
N LYS A 314 117.20 63.65 55.98
CA LYS A 314 118.03 64.88 56.07
C LYS A 314 118.71 64.98 57.42
N LEU A 315 118.05 64.59 58.51
CA LEU A 315 118.64 64.50 59.85
C LEU A 315 119.63 63.34 59.93
N THR A 316 119.38 62.22 59.28
CA THR A 316 120.27 61.07 59.12
C THR A 316 121.41 61.45 58.20
N ARG A 317 121.22 62.23 57.12
CA ARG A 317 122.32 62.79 56.32
C ARG A 317 123.08 63.90 57.05
N ALA A 318 122.44 64.62 57.97
CA ALA A 318 123.11 65.55 58.88
C ALA A 318 123.89 64.78 59.98
N GLN A 319 123.41 63.60 60.37
CA GLN A 319 124.04 62.69 61.33
C GLN A 319 125.10 61.77 60.66
N ASP A 320 124.96 61.48 59.38
CA ASP A 320 125.87 60.68 58.55
C ASP A 320 126.93 61.57 57.90
N GLN A 321 126.72 62.89 57.85
CA GLN A 321 127.82 63.86 57.77
C GLN A 321 128.64 63.93 59.07
N GLU A 322 128.13 63.39 60.18
CA GLU A 322 128.84 63.26 61.46
C GLU A 322 129.37 61.84 61.71
N GLN A 323 128.91 60.82 60.97
CA GLN A 323 129.35 59.43 61.09
C GLN A 323 129.77 58.80 59.75
N ASN A 324 130.35 59.61 58.87
CA ASN A 324 131.12 59.13 57.72
C ASN A 324 132.47 58.56 58.18
N ARG A 325 132.41 57.36 58.76
CA ARG A 325 133.54 56.45 58.88
C ARG A 325 132.98 55.03 58.80
N VAL A 326 133.42 54.32 57.75
CA VAL A 326 133.52 52.85 57.67
C VAL A 326 132.40 52.15 56.88
N VAL A 327 132.77 51.89 55.61
CA VAL A 327 132.71 50.59 54.91
C VAL A 327 131.75 50.45 53.72
N SER A 328 132.44 50.08 52.64
CA SER A 328 132.10 49.84 51.26
C SER A 328 131.55 48.45 51.00
N ASP A 329 130.62 48.42 50.04
CA ASP A 329 130.54 47.57 48.86
C ASP A 329 130.22 46.06 48.92
N ASP A 330 129.42 45.72 47.91
CA ASP A 330 129.23 44.44 47.20
C ASP A 330 128.28 43.41 47.86
N LYS A 331 127.33 42.76 47.17
CA LYS A 331 126.90 42.69 45.76
C LYS A 331 125.70 41.73 45.64
N GLU A 332 124.91 41.88 44.56
CA GLU A 332 124.24 40.83 43.76
C GLU A 332 123.12 40.00 44.47
N SER A 333 121.99 39.61 43.88
CA SER A 333 121.54 39.35 42.50
C SER A 333 119.99 39.16 42.56
N GLU A 334 119.21 39.63 41.57
CA GLU A 334 118.45 38.79 40.56
C GLU A 334 117.30 37.97 41.19
N ASP A 335 116.09 37.79 40.66
CA ASP A 335 115.55 37.79 39.29
C ASP A 335 114.01 37.64 39.44
N GLU A 336 113.17 38.35 38.67
CA GLU A 336 112.55 37.91 37.40
C GLU A 336 111.39 36.88 37.59
N PHE A 337 110.15 37.23 37.20
CA PHE A 337 109.50 36.83 35.90
C PHE A 337 108.62 35.58 36.17
N ASP A 338 107.40 35.34 35.69
CA ASP A 338 106.57 35.69 34.51
C ASP A 338 105.09 35.53 34.92
N GLY A 339 104.09 36.18 34.30
CA GLY A 339 103.47 35.74 33.03
C GLY A 339 102.40 34.66 33.30
N GLU A 340 101.22 34.54 32.68
CA GLU A 340 100.51 35.09 31.52
C GLU A 340 99.03 34.72 31.80
N SER A 341 98.05 35.60 31.53
CA SER A 341 97.26 35.67 30.28
C SER A 341 96.51 34.37 29.92
N GLU A 342 95.18 34.44 29.86
CA GLU A 342 94.26 33.85 28.85
C GLU A 342 92.81 33.97 29.42
N GLU A 343 91.91 34.76 28.81
CA GLU A 343 91.10 34.40 27.63
C GLU A 343 90.15 33.22 27.95
N LEU A 344 88.83 33.21 27.72
CA LEU A 344 87.90 33.99 26.93
C LEU A 344 86.47 33.72 27.46
N GLU A 345 85.63 34.74 27.39
CA GLU A 345 84.25 34.75 26.90
C GLU A 345 83.38 33.48 27.08
N ASN A 346 82.44 33.55 28.02
CA ASN A 346 81.22 32.74 28.03
C ASN A 346 80.09 33.55 27.36
N GLU A 347 79.91 33.39 26.05
CA GLU A 347 78.69 33.80 25.34
C GLU A 347 78.39 32.86 24.17
N SER A 348 77.21 32.23 24.22
CA SER A 348 76.34 31.76 23.12
C SER A 348 75.36 30.76 23.75
N GLU A 349 74.07 30.61 23.41
CA GLU A 349 73.11 31.10 22.42
C GLU A 349 71.75 30.90 23.14
N ASP A 350 70.83 31.84 23.13
CA ASP A 350 69.90 32.20 22.05
C ASP A 350 68.93 31.08 21.62
N GLU A 351 67.71 31.54 21.38
CA GLU A 351 66.45 30.86 21.16
C GLU A 351 66.43 29.96 19.91
N SER A 352 65.69 28.83 19.95
CA SER A 352 64.78 28.43 18.86
C SER A 352 64.09 27.08 19.11
N GLU A 353 62.78 27.06 18.84
CA GLU A 353 62.02 26.01 18.13
C GLU A 353 62.02 24.56 18.68
N ASP A 354 60.84 24.00 18.96
CA ASP A 354 60.14 23.21 17.92
C ASP A 354 58.76 22.75 18.41
N GLU A 355 57.75 23.03 17.58
CA GLU A 355 56.40 22.51 17.68
C GLU A 355 56.39 21.07 17.16
N SER A 356 56.45 20.07 18.03
CA SER A 356 56.20 18.69 17.60
C SER A 356 54.71 18.37 17.65
N GLU A 357 54.12 18.36 16.46
CA GLU A 357 52.94 17.61 16.05
C GLU A 357 52.72 16.29 16.83
N HIS A 358 51.47 16.05 17.24
CA HIS A 358 50.79 14.76 17.04
C HIS A 358 49.27 15.04 17.01
N LYS A 359 48.64 14.87 15.83
CA LYS A 359 47.86 13.65 15.46
C LYS A 359 46.90 13.25 16.58
N SER A 360 45.58 13.27 16.42
CA SER A 360 44.81 12.90 15.24
C SER A 360 43.37 13.44 15.36
N GLU A 361 42.96 14.26 14.40
CA GLU A 361 41.56 14.35 13.99
C GLU A 361 41.29 13.13 13.10
N ASP A 362 40.54 12.17 13.61
CA ASP A 362 39.78 11.24 12.78
C ASP A 362 38.69 10.65 13.69
N GLU A 363 37.47 11.14 13.52
CA GLU A 363 36.22 10.46 13.89
C GLU A 363 35.06 11.43 13.68
N SER A 364 34.43 11.35 12.51
CA SER A 364 33.19 10.57 12.39
C SER A 364 32.45 11.06 11.15
N GLU A 365 32.32 10.11 10.24
CA GLU A 365 31.57 10.20 9.00
C GLU A 365 30.14 10.63 9.26
N ASP A 366 29.72 11.62 8.47
CA ASP A 366 28.35 11.97 8.23
C ASP A 366 27.55 10.75 7.74
N GLU A 367 26.37 10.64 8.35
CA GLU A 367 25.10 10.21 7.78
C GLU A 367 25.10 9.41 6.45
N GLU A 368 24.50 8.22 6.48
CA GLU A 368 23.39 8.02 5.55
C GLU A 368 22.28 7.14 6.12
N GLU A 369 21.29 7.84 6.66
CA GLU A 369 19.93 7.39 6.82
C GLU A 369 19.25 7.35 5.43
N LYS A 370 18.91 6.16 4.93
CA LYS A 370 17.79 6.00 3.99
C LYS A 370 17.13 4.63 4.08
N ARG A 371 16.14 4.66 4.96
CA ARG A 371 15.06 3.69 5.12
C ARG A 371 14.06 3.92 3.99
N ALA A 372 13.98 3.01 3.03
CA ALA A 372 12.86 2.93 2.10
C ALA A 372 12.39 1.48 2.01
N GLY A 373 11.24 1.23 2.62
CA GLY A 373 10.43 0.05 2.39
C GLY A 373 9.09 0.45 1.76
N ARG A 374 8.52 -0.52 1.05
CA ARG A 374 7.19 -0.59 0.40
C ARG A 374 7.13 -0.10 -1.06
N PHE A 375 6.99 -1.06 -1.98
CA PHE A 375 5.69 -1.57 -2.39
C PHE A 375 5.73 -3.10 -2.49
#